data_AF-A0A7S3GY33-F1
#
_entry.id   AF-A0A7S3GY33-F1
#
_cell.length_a   1.000
_cell.length_b   1.000
_cell.length_c   1.000
_cell.angle_alpha   90.00
_cell.angle_beta   90.00
_cell.angle_gamma   90.00
#
_symmetry.space_group_name_H-M   'P 1'
#
loop_
_entity.id
_entity.type
_entity.pdbx_description
1 polymer ?
#
loop_
_entity_poly.entity_id
_entity_poly.type
_entity_poly.pdbx_seq_one_letter_code
_entity_poly.pdbx_strand_id
1 'polypeptide(L)'
;SDLMGEQTILCGMLQTGAVILFDKMVANGIAPGYASKLIQYGWETITEALKHGGITGMMNRLDNPSKIKCFDLAEELKEIMRPLYVKHQDDIITGHFSSTMMADWDNNDVNLLKWREETAETNFEKTPAGDMHISEQEYFDHALVMVSMIKAGVELAFEAMVDVGMKPESAYYESLHETPLIANTIARRKLYEMNKVISDTAEYGCYLYTQACMPLLKDFIAKIDTGVIGTKYNKGDNGVDNRRLIEVNELIQSHEVEKIGRMLRGHMSAMKKISTVSE
;
A
#
# COMPACT_ATOMS: atom_id res chain seq x y z
N SER A 1 11.22 -0.18 13.55
CA SER A 1 10.31 -0.90 12.64
C SER A 1 9.09 -0.06 12.38
N ASP A 2 8.37 0.36 13.43
CA ASP A 2 7.24 1.30 13.39
C ASP A 2 7.44 2.48 12.42
N LEU A 3 8.44 3.34 12.67
CA LEU A 3 8.80 4.47 11.79
C LEU A 3 8.97 4.09 10.30
N MET A 4 9.52 2.91 10.01
CA MET A 4 9.74 2.45 8.63
C MET A 4 8.40 2.04 7.99
N GLY A 5 7.56 1.34 8.74
CA GLY A 5 6.20 0.99 8.35
C GLY A 5 5.35 2.20 8.00
N GLU A 6 5.22 3.12 8.96
CA GLU A 6 4.37 4.31 8.84
C GLU A 6 4.83 5.26 7.73
N GLN A 7 6.13 5.46 7.57
CA GLN A 7 6.69 6.30 6.50
C GLN A 7 6.41 5.72 5.13
N THR A 8 6.55 4.40 4.98
CA THR A 8 6.52 3.74 3.67
C THR A 8 5.18 3.09 3.37
N ILE A 9 5.03 1.79 3.56
CA ILE A 9 3.86 1.02 3.11
C ILE A 9 2.55 1.45 3.78
N LEU A 10 2.57 1.77 5.07
CA LEU A 10 1.32 2.00 5.81
C LEU A 10 0.65 3.32 5.39
N CYS A 11 1.41 4.41 5.32
CA CYS A 11 0.86 5.73 4.99
C CYS A 11 1.40 6.26 3.65
N GLY A 12 2.72 6.40 3.51
CA GLY A 12 3.35 7.06 2.36
C GLY A 12 3.00 6.45 1.00
N MET A 13 2.98 5.11 0.91
CA MET A 13 2.66 4.35 -0.29
C MET A 13 1.18 4.46 -0.65
N LEU A 14 0.29 4.36 0.35
CA LEU A 14 -1.16 4.50 0.14
C LEU A 14 -1.52 5.92 -0.30
N GLN A 15 -0.91 6.95 0.30
CA GLN A 15 -1.08 8.34 -0.10
C GLN A 15 -0.57 8.58 -1.52
N THR A 16 0.67 8.15 -1.81
CA THR A 16 1.27 8.28 -3.13
C THR A 16 0.39 7.63 -4.20
N GLY A 17 -0.02 6.38 -3.96
CA GLY A 17 -0.90 5.65 -4.86
C GLY A 17 -2.25 6.32 -5.04
N ALA A 18 -2.87 6.80 -3.96
CA ALA A 18 -4.18 7.44 -4.03
C ALA A 18 -4.16 8.67 -4.94
N VAL A 19 -3.14 9.53 -4.81
CA VAL A 19 -3.01 10.75 -5.60
C VAL A 19 -2.71 10.41 -7.07
N ILE A 20 -1.63 9.66 -7.34
CA ILE A 20 -1.16 9.47 -8.72
C ILE A 20 -2.11 8.61 -9.55
N LEU A 21 -2.75 7.59 -8.95
CA LEU A 21 -3.66 6.71 -9.67
C LEU A 21 -5.00 7.39 -9.94
N PHE A 22 -5.48 8.22 -9.02
CA PHE A 22 -6.66 9.06 -9.26
C PHE A 22 -6.43 9.98 -10.46
N ASP A 23 -5.34 10.75 -10.44
CA ASP A 23 -5.03 11.70 -11.52
C ASP A 23 -4.82 10.96 -12.85
N LYS A 24 -4.17 9.80 -12.83
CA LYS A 24 -3.97 8.96 -14.01
C LYS A 24 -5.28 8.46 -14.60
N MET A 25 -6.22 8.02 -13.77
CA MET A 25 -7.54 7.59 -14.21
C MET A 25 -8.31 8.73 -14.88
N VAL A 26 -8.36 9.89 -14.24
CA VAL A 26 -9.06 11.06 -14.77
C VAL A 26 -8.43 11.53 -16.08
N ALA A 27 -7.09 11.59 -16.16
CA ALA A 27 -6.37 11.93 -17.38
C ALA A 27 -6.65 10.96 -18.54
N ASN A 28 -6.93 9.68 -18.22
CA ASN A 28 -7.29 8.66 -19.19
C ASN A 28 -8.82 8.58 -19.46
N GLY A 29 -9.61 9.54 -18.98
CA GLY A 29 -11.03 9.65 -19.28
C GLY A 29 -11.97 8.83 -18.39
N ILE A 30 -11.48 8.27 -17.28
CA ILE A 30 -12.35 7.65 -16.26
C ILE A 30 -13.08 8.75 -15.49
N ALA A 31 -14.38 8.55 -15.25
CA ALA A 31 -15.20 9.53 -14.53
C ALA A 31 -14.62 9.81 -13.13
N PRO A 32 -14.42 11.09 -12.72
CA PRO A 32 -13.78 11.42 -11.45
C PRO A 32 -14.47 10.82 -10.22
N GLY A 33 -15.80 10.77 -10.19
CA GLY A 33 -16.53 10.15 -9.09
C GLY A 33 -16.29 8.64 -8.98
N TYR A 34 -16.15 7.95 -10.12
CA TYR A 34 -15.80 6.52 -10.15
C TYR A 34 -14.35 6.32 -9.70
N ALA A 35 -13.41 7.10 -10.24
CA ALA A 35 -12.00 7.07 -9.86
C ALA A 35 -11.82 7.30 -8.35
N SER A 36 -12.51 8.30 -7.79
CA SER A 36 -12.48 8.59 -6.35
C SER A 36 -13.01 7.41 -5.54
N LYS A 37 -14.15 6.82 -5.93
CA LYS A 37 -14.71 5.65 -5.25
C LYS A 37 -13.81 4.42 -5.34
N LEU A 38 -13.22 4.17 -6.51
CA LEU A 38 -12.33 3.04 -6.73
C LEU A 38 -11.09 3.13 -5.83
N ILE A 39 -10.44 4.30 -5.75
CA ILE A 39 -9.30 4.50 -4.86
C ILE A 39 -9.70 4.45 -3.39
N GLN A 40 -10.74 5.19 -3.00
CA GLN A 40 -11.12 5.36 -1.59
C GLN A 40 -11.40 4.01 -0.91
N TYR A 41 -12.15 3.12 -1.57
CA TYR A 41 -12.56 1.83 -1.00
C TYR A 41 -11.75 0.65 -1.51
N GLY A 42 -10.94 0.83 -2.56
CA GLY A 42 -10.13 -0.22 -3.14
C GLY A 42 -9.03 -0.69 -2.21
N TRP A 43 -8.36 0.23 -1.49
CA TRP A 43 -7.33 -0.14 -0.52
C TRP A 43 -7.90 -1.07 0.56
N GLU A 44 -9.02 -0.71 1.19
CA GLU A 44 -9.70 -1.53 2.20
C GLU A 44 -10.10 -2.89 1.64
N THR A 45 -10.75 -2.92 0.47
CA THR A 45 -11.24 -4.16 -0.14
C THR A 45 -10.09 -5.13 -0.48
N ILE A 46 -9.00 -4.61 -1.06
CA ILE A 46 -7.84 -5.42 -1.44
C ILE A 46 -7.10 -5.90 -0.19
N THR A 47 -6.90 -5.03 0.80
CA THR A 47 -6.15 -5.35 2.02
C THR A 47 -6.94 -6.22 3.00
N GLU A 48 -8.27 -6.32 2.89
CA GLU A 48 -9.01 -7.33 3.65
C GLU A 48 -8.61 -8.76 3.22
N ALA A 49 -8.33 -9.00 1.92
CA ALA A 49 -7.76 -10.28 1.48
C ALA A 49 -6.32 -10.47 1.99
N LEU A 50 -5.53 -9.39 2.06
CA LEU A 50 -4.17 -9.38 2.62
C LEU A 50 -4.16 -9.78 4.11
N LYS A 51 -5.10 -9.25 4.89
CA LYS A 51 -5.27 -9.55 6.32
C LYS A 51 -5.46 -11.04 6.59
N HIS A 52 -6.36 -11.68 5.83
CA HIS A 52 -6.68 -13.10 6.04
C HIS A 52 -5.64 -14.04 5.43
N GLY A 53 -5.16 -13.74 4.23
CA GLY A 53 -4.38 -14.68 3.43
C GLY A 53 -2.95 -14.25 3.10
N GLY A 54 -2.51 -13.08 3.60
CA GLY A 54 -1.24 -12.48 3.16
C GLY A 54 -1.28 -12.04 1.71
N ILE A 55 -0.11 -11.73 1.16
CA ILE A 55 0.08 -11.39 -0.25
C ILE A 55 -0.42 -12.54 -1.13
N THR A 56 -0.20 -13.78 -0.73
CA THR A 56 -0.70 -14.97 -1.43
C THR A 56 -2.23 -14.93 -1.57
N GLY A 57 -2.95 -14.71 -0.46
CA GLY A 57 -4.41 -14.64 -0.47
C GLY A 57 -4.94 -13.49 -1.32
N MET A 58 -4.32 -12.31 -1.19
CA MET A 58 -4.64 -11.13 -1.99
C MET A 58 -4.45 -11.39 -3.50
N MET A 59 -3.28 -11.92 -3.90
CA MET A 59 -2.97 -12.22 -5.30
C MET A 59 -3.86 -13.33 -5.87
N ASN A 60 -4.31 -14.28 -5.04
CA ASN A 60 -5.21 -15.36 -5.43
C ASN A 60 -6.64 -14.91 -5.78
N ARG A 61 -6.99 -13.65 -5.49
CA ARG A 61 -8.25 -13.04 -5.94
C ARG A 61 -8.24 -12.63 -7.40
N LEU A 62 -7.08 -12.56 -8.03
CA LEU A 62 -6.92 -12.22 -9.45
C LEU A 62 -7.01 -13.47 -10.34
N ASP A 63 -7.55 -13.29 -11.54
CA ASP A 63 -7.41 -14.30 -12.60
C ASP A 63 -5.93 -14.46 -13.02
N ASN A 64 -5.59 -15.57 -13.68
CA ASN A 64 -4.20 -15.93 -13.95
C ASN A 64 -3.46 -14.88 -14.80
N PRO A 65 -4.01 -14.37 -15.92
CA PRO A 65 -3.33 -13.31 -16.68
C PRO A 65 -3.11 -12.05 -15.83
N SER A 66 -4.11 -11.64 -15.05
CA SER A 66 -4.02 -10.47 -14.19
C SER A 66 -3.03 -10.68 -13.04
N LYS A 67 -2.96 -11.89 -12.45
CA LYS A 67 -1.98 -12.23 -11.41
C LYS A 67 -0.54 -12.12 -11.93
N ILE A 68 -0.26 -12.66 -13.11
CA ILE A 68 1.08 -12.55 -13.73
C ILE A 68 1.41 -11.07 -14.00
N LYS A 69 0.48 -10.33 -14.61
CA LYS A 69 0.69 -8.90 -14.87
C LYS A 69 0.90 -8.10 -13.58
N CYS A 70 0.12 -8.38 -12.55
CA CYS A 70 0.23 -7.75 -11.23
C CYS A 70 1.59 -8.04 -10.59
N PHE A 71 2.08 -9.28 -10.72
CA PHE A 71 3.42 -9.68 -10.25
C PHE A 71 4.50 -8.89 -10.99
N ASP A 72 4.45 -8.85 -12.32
CA ASP A 72 5.46 -8.13 -13.13
C ASP A 72 5.50 -6.64 -12.80
N LEU A 73 4.33 -6.00 -12.64
CA LEU A 73 4.24 -4.60 -12.21
C LEU A 73 4.82 -4.39 -10.80
N ALA A 74 4.58 -5.34 -9.88
CA ALA A 74 5.14 -5.26 -8.54
C ALA A 74 6.67 -5.36 -8.56
N GLU A 75 7.25 -6.23 -9.39
CA GLU A 75 8.71 -6.32 -9.51
C GLU A 75 9.32 -5.04 -10.12
N GLU A 76 8.72 -4.44 -11.16
CA GLU A 76 9.17 -3.14 -11.70
C GLU A 76 9.09 -2.04 -10.62
N LEU A 77 7.99 -1.99 -9.86
CA LEU A 77 7.84 -1.08 -8.72
C LEU A 77 8.92 -1.30 -7.66
N LYS A 78 9.26 -2.56 -7.34
CA LYS A 78 10.32 -2.90 -6.39
C LYS A 78 11.67 -2.37 -6.86
N GLU A 79 12.01 -2.57 -8.13
CA GLU A 79 13.26 -2.06 -8.71
C GLU A 79 13.35 -0.54 -8.61
N ILE A 80 12.27 0.18 -8.96
CA ILE A 80 12.23 1.65 -8.95
C ILE A 80 12.31 2.20 -7.52
N MET A 81 11.54 1.64 -6.59
CA MET A 81 11.35 2.22 -5.26
C MET A 81 12.37 1.75 -4.22
N ARG A 82 13.11 0.64 -4.47
CA ARG A 82 14.07 0.10 -3.49
C ARG A 82 15.06 1.14 -2.95
N PRO A 83 15.69 2.00 -3.77
CA PRO A 83 16.61 3.03 -3.25
C PRO A 83 15.92 4.00 -2.29
N LEU A 84 14.64 4.33 -2.52
CA LEU A 84 13.87 5.20 -1.64
C LEU A 84 13.58 4.52 -0.29
N TYR A 85 13.15 3.26 -0.31
CA TYR A 85 12.91 2.50 0.92
C TYR A 85 14.18 2.34 1.75
N VAL A 86 15.32 2.02 1.12
CA VAL A 86 16.62 1.94 1.78
C VAL A 86 17.00 3.30 2.38
N LYS A 87 16.81 4.40 1.64
CA LYS A 87 17.07 5.74 2.15
C LYS A 87 16.24 6.07 3.40
N HIS A 88 14.94 5.78 3.40
CA HIS A 88 14.11 5.99 4.58
C HIS A 88 14.60 5.16 5.78
N GLN A 89 14.95 3.89 5.56
CA GLN A 89 15.48 3.03 6.60
C GLN A 89 16.82 3.54 7.16
N ASP A 90 17.72 4.02 6.30
CA ASP A 90 19.00 4.62 6.69
C ASP A 90 18.80 5.91 7.48
N ASP A 91 17.92 6.81 7.02
CA ASP A 91 17.61 8.06 7.71
C ASP A 91 17.00 7.82 9.09
N ILE A 92 16.21 6.75 9.24
CA ILE A 92 15.65 6.32 10.53
C ILE A 92 16.77 5.83 11.46
N ILE A 93 17.66 4.93 11.00
CA ILE A 93 18.72 4.34 11.85
C ILE A 93 19.76 5.37 12.25
N THR A 94 20.12 6.27 11.35
CA THR A 94 21.11 7.33 11.60
C THR A 94 20.55 8.44 12.50
N GLY A 95 19.24 8.46 12.76
CA GLY A 95 18.56 9.52 13.49
C GLY A 95 18.37 10.80 12.66
N HIS A 96 18.67 10.77 11.36
CA HIS A 96 18.48 11.90 10.46
C HIS A 96 17.00 12.26 10.33
N PHE A 97 16.12 11.26 10.19
CA PHE A 97 14.67 11.47 10.13
C PHE A 97 14.15 12.19 11.37
N SER A 98 14.40 11.63 12.56
CA SER A 98 13.88 12.19 13.81
C SER A 98 14.44 13.58 14.10
N SER A 99 15.74 13.79 13.85
CA SER A 99 16.36 15.11 14.03
C SER A 99 15.76 16.16 13.10
N THR A 100 15.49 15.80 11.84
CA THR A 100 14.89 16.72 10.84
C THR A 100 13.44 17.04 11.18
N MET A 101 12.66 16.04 11.59
CA MET A 101 11.27 16.24 12.03
C MET A 101 11.18 17.11 13.29
N MET A 102 12.02 16.84 14.31
CA MET A 102 12.03 17.64 15.53
C MET A 102 12.45 19.10 15.26
N ALA A 103 13.31 19.34 14.27
CA ALA A 103 13.63 20.70 13.84
C ALA A 103 12.43 21.41 13.20
N ASP A 104 11.51 20.69 12.55
CA ASP A 104 10.26 21.26 12.07
C ASP A 104 9.29 21.57 13.23
N TRP A 105 9.23 20.69 14.23
CA TRP A 105 8.45 20.94 15.46
C TRP A 105 8.91 22.21 16.19
N ASP A 106 10.23 22.38 16.35
CA ASP A 106 10.82 23.59 16.93
C ASP A 106 10.55 24.84 16.08
N ASN A 107 10.22 24.65 14.79
CA ASN A 107 9.83 25.69 13.86
C ASN A 107 8.30 25.85 13.73
N ASN A 108 7.51 25.33 14.68
CA ASN A 108 6.04 25.35 14.68
C ASN A 108 5.40 24.60 13.50
N ASP A 109 5.93 23.41 13.20
CA ASP A 109 5.35 22.44 12.26
C ASP A 109 5.15 23.00 10.83
N VAL A 110 6.01 23.91 10.40
CA VAL A 110 5.84 24.64 9.13
C VAL A 110 5.75 23.69 7.94
N ASN A 111 6.61 22.68 7.86
CA ASN A 111 6.57 21.73 6.76
C ASN A 111 5.38 20.77 6.89
N LEU A 112 5.12 20.23 8.09
CA LEU A 112 3.97 19.36 8.34
C LEU A 112 2.66 20.03 7.91
N LEU A 113 2.41 21.26 8.38
CA LEU A 113 1.19 22.00 8.10
C LEU A 113 1.06 22.36 6.62
N LYS A 114 2.17 22.74 5.98
CA LYS A 114 2.21 23.03 4.55
C LYS A 114 1.83 21.79 3.74
N TRP A 115 2.44 20.64 3.98
CA TRP A 115 2.16 19.42 3.23
C TRP A 115 0.76 18.87 3.49
N ARG A 116 0.23 19.08 4.70
CA ARG A 116 -1.16 18.80 5.04
C ARG A 116 -2.13 19.66 4.21
N GLU A 117 -1.85 20.95 4.08
CA GLU A 117 -2.63 21.85 3.22
C GLU A 117 -2.54 21.44 1.74
N GLU A 118 -1.33 21.18 1.23
CA GLU A 118 -1.13 20.72 -0.15
C GLU A 118 -1.88 19.39 -0.43
N THR A 119 -1.90 18.47 0.53
CA THR A 119 -2.63 17.19 0.42
C THR A 119 -4.14 17.41 0.37
N ALA A 120 -4.67 18.32 1.19
CA ALA A 120 -6.08 18.71 1.17
C ALA A 120 -6.51 19.33 -0.18
N GLU A 121 -5.55 19.90 -0.90
CA GLU A 121 -5.78 20.54 -2.19
C GLU A 121 -5.73 19.57 -3.38
N THR A 122 -5.33 18.31 -3.18
CA THR A 122 -5.26 17.30 -4.24
C THR A 122 -6.63 16.99 -4.85
N ASN A 123 -6.64 16.60 -6.13
CA ASN A 123 -7.89 16.28 -6.83
C ASN A 123 -8.61 15.08 -6.20
N PHE A 124 -7.86 14.07 -5.75
CA PHE A 124 -8.43 12.90 -5.08
C PHE A 124 -9.20 13.32 -3.81
N GLU A 125 -8.61 14.18 -2.98
CA GLU A 125 -9.22 14.62 -1.73
C GLU A 125 -10.50 15.42 -2.00
N LYS A 126 -10.45 16.35 -2.96
CA LYS A 126 -11.57 17.23 -3.31
C LYS A 126 -12.71 16.55 -4.07
N THR A 127 -12.44 15.50 -4.83
CA THR A 127 -13.45 14.87 -5.69
C THR A 127 -14.31 13.91 -4.88
N PRO A 128 -15.63 14.12 -4.70
CA PRO A 128 -16.47 13.18 -3.96
C PRO A 128 -16.50 11.79 -4.62
N ALA A 129 -16.54 10.73 -3.80
CA ALA A 129 -16.81 9.40 -4.31
C ALA A 129 -18.21 9.33 -4.90
N GLY A 130 -18.34 8.68 -6.07
CA GLY A 130 -19.62 8.50 -6.73
C GLY A 130 -20.58 7.57 -5.97
N ASP A 131 -21.83 7.57 -6.40
CA ASP A 131 -22.92 6.77 -5.81
C ASP A 131 -23.05 5.37 -6.44
N MET A 132 -22.38 5.11 -7.57
CA MET A 132 -22.42 3.81 -8.27
C MET A 132 -21.98 2.64 -7.39
N HIS A 133 -22.58 1.48 -7.58
CA HIS A 133 -22.11 0.26 -6.92
C HIS A 133 -20.88 -0.29 -7.64
N ILE A 134 -19.82 -0.58 -6.87
CA ILE A 134 -18.63 -1.33 -7.33
C ILE A 134 -18.65 -2.64 -6.53
N SER A 135 -18.67 -3.77 -7.22
CA SER A 135 -18.66 -5.08 -6.54
C SER A 135 -17.28 -5.37 -5.94
N GLU A 136 -17.21 -6.25 -4.94
CA GLU A 136 -15.95 -6.59 -4.27
C GLU A 136 -14.87 -7.06 -5.26
N GLN A 137 -15.24 -7.93 -6.22
CA GLN A 137 -14.29 -8.43 -7.22
C GLN A 137 -13.90 -7.34 -8.23
N GLU A 138 -14.77 -6.37 -8.49
CA GLU A 138 -14.46 -5.26 -9.39
C GLU A 138 -13.31 -4.39 -8.84
N TYR A 139 -13.16 -4.25 -7.52
CA TYR A 139 -12.00 -3.58 -6.93
C TYR A 139 -10.68 -4.30 -7.23
N PHE A 140 -10.67 -5.64 -7.26
CA PHE A 140 -9.48 -6.39 -7.66
C PHE A 140 -9.23 -6.29 -9.16
N ASP A 141 -10.29 -6.46 -9.96
CA ASP A 141 -10.19 -6.53 -11.42
C ASP A 141 -9.85 -5.17 -12.04
N HIS A 142 -10.42 -4.08 -11.51
CA HIS A 142 -10.23 -2.72 -12.04
C HIS A 142 -9.09 -1.97 -11.37
N ALA A 143 -8.52 -2.48 -10.28
CA ALA A 143 -7.46 -1.79 -9.55
C ALA A 143 -6.19 -2.64 -9.43
N LEU A 144 -5.83 -3.33 -10.52
CA LEU A 144 -4.70 -4.25 -10.58
C LEU A 144 -3.39 -3.63 -10.07
N VAL A 145 -3.09 -2.39 -10.47
CA VAL A 145 -1.86 -1.70 -10.05
C VAL A 145 -1.86 -1.36 -8.56
N MET A 146 -3.03 -1.19 -7.91
CA MET A 146 -3.09 -1.01 -6.45
C MET A 146 -2.67 -2.30 -5.73
N VAL A 147 -3.08 -3.46 -6.24
CA VAL A 147 -2.63 -4.77 -5.74
C VAL A 147 -1.11 -4.91 -5.88
N SER A 148 -0.54 -4.49 -7.02
CA SER A 148 0.91 -4.46 -7.25
C SER A 148 1.64 -3.54 -6.27
N MET A 149 1.10 -2.34 -6.00
CA MET A 149 1.68 -1.37 -5.06
C MET A 149 1.67 -1.88 -3.63
N ILE A 150 0.60 -2.55 -3.18
CA ILE A 150 0.55 -3.19 -1.86
C ILE A 150 1.61 -4.29 -1.77
N LYS A 151 1.67 -5.21 -2.76
CA LYS A 151 2.69 -6.26 -2.77
C LYS A 151 4.09 -5.67 -2.68
N ALA A 152 4.42 -4.76 -3.61
CA ALA A 152 5.76 -4.17 -3.69
C ALA A 152 6.13 -3.41 -2.42
N GLY A 153 5.24 -2.59 -1.90
CA GLY A 153 5.53 -1.78 -0.72
C GLY A 153 5.65 -2.60 0.56
N VAL A 154 4.80 -3.63 0.75
CA VAL A 154 4.93 -4.55 1.89
C VAL A 154 6.26 -5.29 1.84
N GLU A 155 6.61 -5.86 0.68
CA GLU A 155 7.87 -6.59 0.53
C GLU A 155 9.08 -5.69 0.72
N LEU A 156 9.10 -4.49 0.13
CA LEU A 156 10.22 -3.54 0.30
C LEU A 156 10.38 -3.06 1.73
N ALA A 157 9.28 -2.73 2.44
CA ALA A 157 9.34 -2.32 3.85
C ALA A 157 9.90 -3.46 4.71
N PHE A 158 9.39 -4.68 4.48
CA PHE A 158 9.84 -5.86 5.19
C PHE A 158 11.33 -6.14 4.95
N GLU A 159 11.75 -6.20 3.68
CA GLU A 159 13.13 -6.45 3.27
C GLU A 159 14.07 -5.40 3.88
N ALA A 160 13.76 -4.11 3.73
CA ALA A 160 14.58 -3.02 4.26
C ALA A 160 14.76 -3.11 5.80
N MET A 161 13.72 -3.47 6.55
CA MET A 161 13.82 -3.67 7.99
C MET A 161 14.66 -4.89 8.35
N VAL A 162 14.51 -6.01 7.64
CA VAL A 162 15.26 -7.24 7.91
C VAL A 162 16.74 -7.09 7.54
N ASP A 163 17.05 -6.42 6.44
CA ASP A 163 18.42 -6.20 5.95
C ASP A 163 19.30 -5.44 6.95
N VAL A 164 18.70 -4.58 7.77
CA VAL A 164 19.38 -3.83 8.84
C VAL A 164 19.34 -4.55 10.20
N GLY A 165 18.89 -5.81 10.22
CA GLY A 165 18.93 -6.69 11.39
C GLY A 165 17.69 -6.64 12.28
N MET A 166 16.58 -6.04 11.84
CA MET A 166 15.32 -6.16 12.58
C MET A 166 14.76 -7.58 12.48
N LYS A 167 14.03 -8.02 13.51
CA LYS A 167 13.41 -9.34 13.50
C LYS A 167 12.32 -9.41 12.41
N PRO A 168 12.26 -10.50 11.63
CA PRO A 168 11.21 -10.71 10.63
C PRO A 168 9.79 -10.59 11.19
N GLU A 169 9.55 -11.03 12.43
CA GLU A 169 8.23 -10.88 13.06
C GLU A 169 7.87 -9.42 13.33
N SER A 170 8.84 -8.60 13.78
CA SER A 170 8.63 -7.17 13.95
C SER A 170 8.38 -6.51 12.59
N ALA A 171 9.20 -6.82 11.58
CA ALA A 171 9.00 -6.29 10.23
C ALA A 171 7.62 -6.64 9.66
N TYR A 172 7.11 -7.86 9.93
CA TYR A 172 5.76 -8.27 9.52
C TYR A 172 4.65 -7.46 10.19
N TYR A 173 4.72 -7.27 11.51
CA TYR A 173 3.69 -6.51 12.24
C TYR A 173 3.64 -5.06 11.74
N GLU A 174 4.81 -4.49 11.48
CA GLU A 174 4.99 -3.07 11.17
C GLU A 174 4.90 -2.81 9.65
N SER A 175 4.43 -3.79 8.88
CA SER A 175 4.18 -3.66 7.45
C SER A 175 2.86 -4.32 7.06
N LEU A 176 2.86 -5.61 6.76
CA LEU A 176 1.69 -6.33 6.26
C LEU A 176 0.52 -6.29 7.25
N HIS A 177 0.79 -6.52 8.54
CA HIS A 177 -0.28 -6.70 9.53
C HIS A 177 -1.14 -5.45 9.73
N GLU A 178 -0.53 -4.27 9.74
CA GLU A 178 -1.22 -3.00 10.01
C GLU A 178 -1.76 -2.31 8.75
N THR A 179 -1.27 -2.68 7.56
CA THR A 179 -1.74 -2.08 6.29
C THR A 179 -3.28 -2.08 6.16
N PRO A 180 -4.02 -3.16 6.50
CA PRO A 180 -5.49 -3.17 6.44
C PRO A 180 -6.14 -2.16 7.39
N LEU A 181 -5.55 -1.90 8.57
CA LEU A 181 -6.10 -0.95 9.53
C LEU A 181 -6.01 0.48 8.99
N ILE A 182 -4.87 0.84 8.39
CA ILE A 182 -4.70 2.16 7.78
C ILE A 182 -5.60 2.31 6.54
N ALA A 183 -5.74 1.26 5.73
CA ALA A 183 -6.64 1.27 4.57
C ALA A 183 -8.11 1.58 4.95
N ASN A 184 -8.59 1.12 6.11
CA ASN A 184 -9.93 1.44 6.62
C ASN A 184 -10.10 2.95 6.90
N THR A 185 -9.04 3.65 7.31
CA THR A 185 -9.11 5.11 7.55
C THR A 185 -9.35 5.86 6.24
N ILE A 186 -8.67 5.45 5.16
CA ILE A 186 -8.87 6.00 3.81
C ILE A 186 -10.29 5.71 3.32
N ALA A 187 -10.80 4.49 3.53
CA ALA A 187 -12.17 4.16 3.18
C ALA A 187 -13.17 5.07 3.91
N ARG A 188 -12.92 5.38 5.18
CA ARG A 188 -13.80 6.21 6.01
C ARG A 188 -13.88 7.67 5.53
N ARG A 189 -12.76 8.40 5.42
CA ARG A 189 -12.74 9.77 4.85
C ARG A 189 -11.40 10.16 4.21
N LYS A 190 -10.90 9.31 3.31
CA LYS A 190 -9.74 9.54 2.44
C LYS A 190 -8.45 9.89 3.22
N LEU A 191 -7.55 10.65 2.59
CA LEU A 191 -6.24 10.99 3.16
C LEU A 191 -6.40 11.90 4.36
N TYR A 192 -7.44 12.75 4.40
CA TYR A 192 -7.75 13.54 5.58
C TYR A 192 -7.94 12.68 6.84
N GLU A 193 -8.76 11.62 6.77
CA GLU A 193 -8.97 10.76 7.94
C GLU A 193 -7.69 9.99 8.30
N MET A 194 -6.98 9.48 7.31
CA MET A 194 -5.70 8.78 7.54
C MET A 194 -4.73 9.68 8.31
N ASN A 195 -4.43 10.86 7.76
CA ASN A 195 -3.44 11.78 8.32
C ASN A 195 -3.90 12.38 9.66
N LYS A 196 -5.22 12.47 9.91
CA LYS A 196 -5.76 12.88 11.20
C LYS A 196 -5.70 11.80 12.29
N VAL A 197 -5.79 10.53 11.90
CA VAL A 197 -5.85 9.39 12.84
C VAL A 197 -4.45 8.96 13.30
N ILE A 198 -3.47 9.05 12.40
CA ILE A 198 -2.07 8.72 12.70
C ILE A 198 -1.40 9.84 13.53
N SER A 199 -0.22 9.56 14.08
CA SER A 199 0.55 10.55 14.84
C SER A 199 1.16 11.61 13.91
N ASP A 200 1.52 12.79 14.44
CA ASP A 200 2.25 13.81 13.67
C ASP A 200 3.59 13.27 13.11
N THR A 201 4.23 12.33 13.81
CA THR A 201 5.44 11.62 13.33
C THR A 201 5.15 10.81 12.06
N ALA A 202 4.07 10.03 12.10
CA ALA A 202 3.63 9.20 11.00
C ALA A 202 3.21 10.05 9.80
N GLU A 203 2.46 11.14 10.04
CA GLU A 203 2.02 12.07 9.01
C GLU A 203 3.20 12.79 8.35
N TYR A 204 4.14 13.29 9.15
CA TYR A 204 5.37 13.92 8.63
C TYR A 204 6.17 12.95 7.77
N GLY A 205 6.33 11.73 8.26
CA GLY A 205 6.98 10.64 7.57
C GLY A 205 6.31 10.25 6.25
N CYS A 206 4.98 10.19 6.26
CA CYS A 206 4.14 9.96 5.08
C CYS A 206 4.41 11.02 4.01
N TYR A 207 4.43 12.31 4.38
CA TYR A 207 4.69 13.40 3.43
C TYR A 207 6.10 13.38 2.87
N LEU A 208 7.12 13.09 3.69
CA LEU A 208 8.50 12.93 3.21
C LEU A 208 8.60 11.86 2.13
N TYR A 209 7.98 10.69 2.40
CA TYR A 209 7.95 9.60 1.43
C TYR A 209 7.17 9.99 0.17
N THR A 210 5.95 10.53 0.31
CA THR A 210 5.09 10.87 -0.83
C THR A 210 5.76 11.86 -1.77
N GLN A 211 6.37 12.92 -1.24
CA GLN A 211 7.05 13.94 -2.05
C GLN A 211 8.24 13.38 -2.83
N ALA A 212 8.92 12.37 -2.30
CA ALA A 212 10.02 11.69 -2.99
C ALA A 212 9.51 10.62 -3.98
N CYS A 213 8.45 9.90 -3.63
CA CYS A 213 7.94 8.77 -4.41
C CYS A 213 7.13 9.20 -5.64
N MET A 214 6.32 10.25 -5.54
CA MET A 214 5.54 10.77 -6.68
C MET A 214 6.40 11.11 -7.91
N PRO A 215 7.48 11.90 -7.82
CA PRO A 215 8.35 12.17 -8.98
C PRO A 215 9.11 10.91 -9.42
N LEU A 216 9.50 10.04 -8.49
CA LEU A 216 10.19 8.78 -8.79
C LEU A 216 9.33 7.83 -9.65
N LEU A 217 8.02 7.79 -9.41
CA LEU A 217 7.08 6.95 -10.15
C LEU A 217 6.54 7.58 -11.44
N LYS A 218 6.97 8.80 -11.81
CA LYS A 218 6.43 9.53 -12.97
C LYS A 218 6.49 8.72 -14.26
N ASP A 219 7.65 8.13 -14.57
CA ASP A 219 7.85 7.38 -15.80
C ASP A 219 7.11 6.04 -15.81
N PHE A 220 6.98 5.41 -14.63
CA PHE A 220 6.15 4.21 -14.46
C PHE A 220 4.67 4.54 -14.75
N ILE A 221 4.13 5.57 -14.10
CA ILE A 221 2.73 6.00 -14.27
C ILE A 221 2.42 6.48 -15.70
N ALA A 222 3.41 7.05 -16.41
CA ALA A 222 3.24 7.41 -17.81
C ALA A 222 2.87 6.19 -18.68
N LYS A 223 3.45 5.01 -18.40
CA LYS A 223 3.21 3.76 -19.13
C LYS A 223 1.92 3.04 -18.72
N ILE A 224 1.38 3.36 -17.54
CA ILE A 224 0.13 2.75 -17.05
C ILE A 224 -1.04 3.14 -17.97
N ASP A 225 -1.92 2.19 -18.26
CA ASP A 225 -3.15 2.41 -19.03
C ASP A 225 -4.39 2.03 -18.20
N THR A 226 -5.59 2.23 -18.79
CA THR A 226 -6.84 1.94 -18.08
C THR A 226 -7.07 0.45 -17.81
N GLY A 227 -6.34 -0.45 -18.48
CA GLY A 227 -6.47 -1.89 -18.29
C GLY A 227 -5.90 -2.37 -16.97
N VAL A 228 -5.00 -1.62 -16.34
CA VAL A 228 -4.46 -1.98 -15.01
C VAL A 228 -4.95 -1.04 -13.89
N ILE A 229 -5.69 0.01 -14.26
CA ILE A 229 -6.40 0.90 -13.33
C ILE A 229 -7.65 1.52 -14.01
N GLY A 230 -8.84 1.30 -13.45
CA GLY A 230 -10.13 1.82 -13.94
C GLY A 230 -10.93 0.84 -14.81
N THR A 231 -10.31 -0.16 -15.42
CA THR A 231 -11.00 -1.25 -16.15
C THR A 231 -10.27 -2.58 -15.97
N LYS A 232 -10.96 -3.69 -16.25
CA LYS A 232 -10.39 -5.04 -16.14
C LYS A 232 -9.29 -5.28 -17.17
N TYR A 233 -8.14 -5.78 -16.70
CA TYR A 233 -6.99 -6.16 -17.54
C TYR A 233 -7.33 -7.31 -18.48
N ASN A 234 -7.73 -8.45 -17.92
CA ASN A 234 -8.04 -9.63 -18.71
C ASN A 234 -9.48 -9.57 -19.25
N LYS A 235 -9.61 -9.50 -20.57
CA LYS A 235 -10.90 -9.55 -21.29
C LYS A 235 -11.13 -10.91 -21.98
N GLY A 236 -10.17 -11.82 -21.89
CA GLY A 236 -10.18 -13.13 -22.52
C GLY A 236 -10.49 -14.27 -21.55
N ASP A 237 -10.02 -15.47 -21.89
CA ASP A 237 -10.07 -16.62 -20.99
C ASP A 237 -8.99 -16.56 -19.90
N ASN A 238 -8.95 -17.58 -19.04
CA ASN A 238 -8.01 -17.66 -17.92
C ASN A 238 -6.69 -18.39 -18.28
N GLY A 239 -6.42 -18.58 -19.57
CA GLY A 239 -5.27 -19.32 -20.08
C GLY A 239 -3.97 -18.54 -19.96
N VAL A 240 -2.92 -19.20 -19.45
CA VAL A 240 -1.55 -18.66 -19.35
C VAL A 240 -0.54 -19.78 -19.55
N ASP A 241 0.73 -19.44 -19.74
CA ASP A 241 1.80 -20.44 -19.69
C ASP A 241 1.90 -21.07 -18.28
N ASN A 242 1.81 -22.40 -18.23
CA ASN A 242 1.82 -23.14 -16.96
C ASN A 242 3.13 -22.94 -16.18
N ARG A 243 4.28 -22.84 -16.86
CA ARG A 243 5.57 -22.66 -16.17
C ARG A 243 5.66 -21.29 -15.53
N ARG A 244 5.24 -20.24 -16.25
CA ARG A 244 5.21 -18.88 -15.70
C ARG A 244 4.25 -18.78 -14.51
N LEU A 245 3.08 -19.40 -14.58
CA LEU A 245 2.14 -19.38 -13.47
C LEU A 245 2.69 -20.10 -12.23
N ILE A 246 3.34 -21.26 -12.40
CA ILE A 246 3.98 -21.99 -11.31
C ILE A 246 5.09 -21.14 -10.68
N GLU A 247 5.95 -20.54 -11.50
CA GLU A 247 7.03 -19.67 -11.05
C GLU A 247 6.51 -18.48 -10.23
N VAL A 248 5.53 -17.74 -10.77
CA VAL A 248 4.93 -16.58 -10.07
C VAL A 248 4.31 -17.00 -8.74
N ASN A 249 3.56 -18.10 -8.71
CA ASN A 249 2.94 -18.59 -7.48
C ASN A 249 3.99 -19.01 -6.44
N GLU A 250 5.10 -19.62 -6.85
CA GLU A 250 6.19 -20.01 -5.97
C GLU A 250 6.92 -18.78 -5.41
N LEU A 251 7.24 -17.79 -6.25
CA LEU A 251 7.91 -16.55 -5.82
C LEU A 251 7.06 -15.77 -4.81
N ILE A 252 5.75 -15.69 -5.01
CA ILE A 252 4.84 -15.05 -4.05
C ILE A 252 4.85 -15.80 -2.71
N GLN A 253 4.64 -17.13 -2.74
CA GLN A 253 4.50 -17.92 -1.52
C GLN A 253 5.80 -18.11 -0.73
N SER A 254 6.93 -18.07 -1.42
CA SER A 254 8.25 -18.30 -0.84
C SER A 254 8.88 -17.04 -0.23
N HIS A 255 8.30 -15.85 -0.48
CA HIS A 255 8.74 -14.62 0.14
C HIS A 255 8.69 -14.71 1.68
N GLU A 256 9.70 -14.16 2.36
CA GLU A 256 9.86 -14.35 3.81
C GLU A 256 8.68 -13.76 4.61
N VAL A 257 8.18 -12.58 4.21
CA VAL A 257 6.96 -11.98 4.80
C VAL A 257 5.75 -12.92 4.78
N GLU A 258 5.62 -13.77 3.76
CA GLU A 258 4.52 -14.72 3.64
C GLU A 258 4.71 -15.93 4.54
N LYS A 259 5.95 -16.42 4.67
CA LYS A 259 6.31 -17.51 5.60
C LYS A 259 6.06 -17.09 7.05
N ILE A 260 6.59 -15.93 7.45
CA ILE A 260 6.42 -15.37 8.79
C ILE A 260 4.94 -15.03 9.05
N GLY A 261 4.28 -14.40 8.09
CA GLY A 261 2.87 -14.04 8.22
C GLY A 261 1.95 -15.24 8.38
N ARG A 262 2.19 -16.35 7.67
CA ARG A 262 1.42 -17.58 7.85
C ARG A 262 1.57 -18.16 9.25
N MET A 263 2.78 -18.16 9.79
CA MET A 263 3.08 -18.61 11.15
C MET A 263 2.36 -17.71 12.18
N LEU A 264 2.51 -16.39 12.07
CA LEU A 264 1.93 -15.45 13.03
C LEU A 264 0.39 -15.41 12.98
N ARG A 265 -0.22 -15.44 11.78
CA ARG A 265 -1.69 -15.55 11.64
C ARG A 265 -2.23 -16.86 12.21
N GLY A 266 -1.48 -17.95 12.06
CA GLY A 266 -1.80 -19.23 12.68
C GLY A 266 -1.83 -19.15 14.21
N HIS A 267 -0.82 -18.49 14.80
CA HIS A 267 -0.77 -18.27 16.26
C HIS A 267 -1.94 -17.41 16.75
N MET A 268 -2.21 -16.27 16.10
CA MET A 268 -3.32 -15.38 16.47
C MET A 268 -4.68 -16.08 16.40
N SER A 269 -4.90 -16.92 15.39
CA SER A 269 -6.14 -17.71 15.24
C SER A 269 -6.28 -18.80 16.31
N ALA A 270 -5.15 -19.32 16.81
CA ALA A 270 -5.11 -20.34 17.85
C ALA A 270 -5.19 -19.78 19.29
N MET A 271 -5.12 -18.44 19.46
CA MET A 271 -5.23 -17.81 20.77
C MET A 271 -6.62 -18.09 21.36
N LYS A 272 -6.66 -18.86 22.45
CA LYS A 272 -7.89 -19.06 23.22
C LYS A 272 -8.32 -17.72 23.82
N LYS A 273 -9.61 -17.41 23.70
CA LYS A 273 -10.22 -16.30 24.45
C LYS A 273 -10.02 -16.57 25.94
N ILE A 274 -9.23 -15.75 26.62
CA ILE A 274 -9.09 -15.82 28.08
C ILE A 274 -10.38 -15.25 28.66
N SER A 275 -11.38 -16.11 28.87
CA SER A 275 -12.52 -15.78 29.71
C SER A 275 -12.13 -16.08 31.15
N THR A 276 -11.78 -15.06 31.93
CA THR A 276 -11.81 -15.19 33.40
C THR A 276 -13.25 -15.51 33.80
N VAL A 277 -13.48 -16.74 34.26
CA VAL A 277 -14.76 -17.12 34.87
C VAL A 277 -14.84 -16.32 36.17
N SER A 278 -15.82 -15.42 36.27
CA SER A 278 -16.21 -14.86 37.55
C SER A 278 -16.99 -15.94 38.31
N GLU A 279 -16.47 -16.36 39.46
CA GLU A 279 -17.18 -17.20 40.45
C GLU A 279 -18.45 -16.53 40.97
#